data_AF-A0A1F5YMB6-F1
#
_entry.id   AF-A0A1F5YMB6-F1
#
_cell.length_a   1.000
_cell.length_b   1.000
_cell.length_c   1.000
_cell.angle_alpha   90.00
_cell.angle_beta   90.00
_cell.angle_gamma   90.00
#
_symmetry.space_group_name_H-M   'P 1'
#
loop_
_entity.id
_entity.type
_entity.pdbx_description
1 polymer ?
#
loop_
_entity_poly.entity_id
_entity_poly.type
_entity_poly.pdbx_seq_one_letter_code
_entity_poly.pdbx_strand_id
1 'polypeptide(L)'
;MIQRLTKHLHLIVIIGIIGVASFLRLYRLGELTEFLGDQGSAGVMIYEAWKSKTLPLVGPRFSTGQETGPAFYYLIAPALILSGFKPIAAALVMVISGVGTVFLLYRTVSIISGSNAGLVAAWLYAVSPVTVAVSRNIWNPTTIPFFLSLVLYSMAKIARERAYGYAAVLGGSVGILLQLHYTNLFTLLVAVIFWIYIGYRRDTEDSLSVWIGRSAAALAALLTVLSPYLWYEYLHGFTDISSVFQTLMGTRGLAGFAFRVNPDIAGVINGTVGAVTPLPAGIWIPLLGGILIMTLLWGSRWQKMIIVWLLGGIGVMLLYRENIRDHYLYFLQVLSFAVIASVLGSNLRKWTAAGLVLALGTGIFSLTRTDIFRKEFSDIRRTEAAVNSMVQYAGGKPFSFTVIRSRSFSDFHYRYFFTLRRLRPVEITNPDYSLLFIVCEDPLCPELADLASVSRLYVLCYDHHCGLDYPVINLNDWRPAGVTEVSNRYIYRFLR
;
A
#
# COMPACT_ATOMS: atom_id res chain seq x y z
N MET A 1 39.14 -17.24 11.92
CA MET A 1 38.05 -17.97 12.63
C MET A 1 36.94 -17.02 13.09
N ILE A 2 37.23 -16.01 13.91
CA ILE A 2 36.25 -15.04 14.46
C ILE A 2 35.40 -14.35 13.37
N GLN A 3 36.01 -13.84 12.30
CA GLN A 3 35.26 -13.21 11.20
C GLN A 3 34.32 -14.15 10.42
N ARG A 4 34.64 -15.45 10.36
CA ARG A 4 33.72 -16.45 9.77
C ARG A 4 32.56 -16.71 10.72
N LEU A 5 32.85 -16.87 12.01
CA LEU A 5 31.85 -17.07 13.05
C LEU A 5 30.83 -15.92 13.11
N THR A 6 31.29 -14.66 13.03
CA THR A 6 30.40 -13.49 13.01
C THR A 6 29.52 -13.42 11.77
N LYS A 7 30.04 -13.81 10.59
CA LYS A 7 29.22 -13.91 9.37
C LYS A 7 28.14 -14.98 9.49
N HIS A 8 28.47 -16.16 10.02
CA HIS A 8 27.49 -17.22 10.27
C HIS A 8 26.42 -16.79 11.28
N LEU A 9 26.83 -16.09 12.35
CA LEU A 9 25.89 -15.55 13.33
C LEU A 9 24.93 -14.54 12.70
N HIS A 10 25.43 -13.56 11.92
CA HIS A 10 24.56 -12.59 11.25
C HIS A 10 23.57 -13.27 10.30
N LEU A 11 24.01 -14.32 9.58
CA LEU A 11 23.14 -15.10 8.72
C LEU A 11 22.03 -15.81 9.51
N ILE A 12 22.37 -16.45 10.62
CA ILE A 12 21.38 -17.11 11.50
C ILE A 12 20.38 -16.09 12.03
N VAL A 13 20.85 -14.93 12.49
CA VAL A 13 19.99 -13.87 13.03
C VAL A 13 19.04 -13.34 11.97
N ILE A 14 19.52 -13.04 10.74
CA ILE A 14 18.62 -12.54 9.69
C ILE A 14 17.61 -13.61 9.25
N ILE A 15 17.98 -14.90 9.22
CA ILE A 15 17.03 -15.99 8.95
C ILE A 15 15.96 -16.04 10.04
N GLY A 16 16.34 -15.91 11.31
CA GLY A 16 15.40 -15.81 12.43
C GLY A 16 14.45 -14.63 12.29
N ILE A 17 14.96 -13.44 11.97
CA ILE A 17 14.14 -12.23 11.74
C ILE A 17 13.17 -12.43 10.57
N ILE A 18 13.61 -13.03 9.46
CA ILE A 18 12.74 -13.35 8.32
C ILE A 18 11.66 -14.36 8.73
N GLY A 19 12.00 -15.35 9.55
CA GLY A 19 11.05 -16.31 10.13
C GLY A 19 9.97 -15.61 10.96
N VAL A 20 10.37 -14.71 11.87
CA VAL A 20 9.44 -13.89 12.67
C VAL A 20 8.57 -13.01 11.76
N ALA A 21 9.17 -12.31 10.80
CA ALA A 21 8.45 -11.44 9.87
C ALA A 21 7.39 -12.21 9.06
N SER A 22 7.73 -13.43 8.63
CA SER A 22 6.86 -14.32 7.88
C SER A 22 5.73 -14.84 8.75
N PHE A 23 6.03 -15.30 9.96
CA PHE A 23 5.03 -15.75 10.93
C PHE A 23 4.00 -14.67 11.23
N LEU A 24 4.43 -13.46 11.59
CA LEU A 24 3.51 -12.37 11.95
C LEU A 24 2.57 -11.97 10.81
N ARG A 25 3.02 -12.11 9.55
CA ARG A 25 2.26 -11.73 8.36
C ARG A 25 1.40 -12.87 7.81
N LEU A 26 1.80 -14.13 7.98
CA LEU A 26 1.05 -15.31 7.50
C LEU A 26 0.07 -15.86 8.54
N TYR A 27 0.35 -15.66 9.82
CA TYR A 27 -0.52 -16.15 10.89
C TYR A 27 -1.92 -15.55 10.75
N ARG A 28 -2.93 -16.43 10.67
CA ARG A 28 -4.36 -16.08 10.49
C ARG A 28 -4.62 -15.16 9.29
N LEU A 29 -3.84 -15.30 8.20
CA LEU A 29 -3.96 -14.42 7.02
C LEU A 29 -5.40 -14.34 6.48
N GLY A 30 -6.11 -15.46 6.32
CA GLY A 30 -7.50 -15.46 5.83
C GLY A 30 -8.53 -14.82 6.76
N GLU A 31 -8.18 -14.63 8.03
CA GLU A 31 -9.04 -14.01 9.04
C GLU A 31 -8.74 -12.52 9.24
N LEU A 32 -7.50 -12.11 8.99
CA LEU A 32 -6.98 -10.77 9.24
C LEU A 32 -6.80 -9.95 7.95
N THR A 33 -6.85 -10.58 6.77
CA THR A 33 -6.89 -9.87 5.49
C THR A 33 -8.24 -9.17 5.34
N GLU A 34 -8.15 -7.86 5.16
CA GLU A 34 -9.28 -7.03 4.76
C GLU A 34 -9.71 -7.36 3.33
N PHE A 35 -11.02 -7.46 3.11
CA PHE A 35 -11.60 -7.66 1.78
C PHE A 35 -12.91 -6.87 1.64
N LEU A 36 -12.75 -5.63 1.19
CA LEU A 36 -13.81 -4.64 1.01
C LEU A 36 -13.86 -4.23 -0.48
N GLY A 37 -14.50 -3.09 -0.74
CA GLY A 37 -14.77 -2.60 -2.08
C GLY A 37 -13.53 -2.47 -2.97
N ASP A 38 -12.43 -1.91 -2.46
CA ASP A 38 -11.21 -1.69 -3.24
C ASP A 38 -10.58 -3.02 -3.69
N GLN A 39 -10.52 -3.99 -2.79
CA GLN A 39 -9.99 -5.33 -3.06
C GLN A 39 -10.89 -6.09 -4.04
N GLY A 40 -12.21 -5.98 -3.87
CA GLY A 40 -13.20 -6.55 -4.77
C GLY A 40 -13.12 -5.96 -6.18
N SER A 41 -12.99 -4.63 -6.28
CA SER A 41 -12.88 -3.89 -7.54
C SER A 41 -11.65 -4.31 -8.33
N ALA A 42 -10.48 -4.34 -7.68
CA ALA A 42 -9.25 -4.82 -8.30
C ALA A 42 -9.40 -6.27 -8.80
N GLY A 43 -10.03 -7.12 -8.00
CA GLY A 43 -10.30 -8.50 -8.37
C GLY A 43 -11.23 -8.65 -9.58
N VAL A 44 -12.31 -7.86 -9.65
CA VAL A 44 -13.25 -7.85 -10.78
C VAL A 44 -12.56 -7.37 -12.05
N MET A 45 -11.79 -6.27 -11.98
CA MET A 45 -11.06 -5.73 -13.11
C MET A 45 -10.10 -6.76 -13.71
N ILE A 46 -9.33 -7.46 -12.87
CA ILE A 46 -8.39 -8.49 -13.31
C ILE A 46 -9.13 -9.70 -13.90
N TYR A 47 -10.25 -10.11 -13.30
CA TYR A 47 -11.06 -11.21 -13.81
C TYR A 47 -11.63 -10.91 -15.21
N GLU A 48 -12.23 -9.73 -15.40
CA GLU A 48 -12.80 -9.33 -16.68
C GLU A 48 -11.70 -9.15 -17.73
N ALA A 49 -10.55 -8.57 -17.37
CA ALA A 49 -9.39 -8.48 -18.26
C ALA A 49 -8.88 -9.86 -18.71
N TRP A 50 -8.73 -10.81 -17.76
CA TRP A 50 -8.31 -12.18 -18.06
C TRP A 50 -9.29 -12.93 -18.96
N LYS A 51 -10.58 -12.74 -18.73
CA LYS A 51 -11.67 -13.36 -19.51
C LYS A 51 -11.74 -12.78 -20.92
N SER A 52 -11.62 -11.47 -21.05
CA SER A 52 -11.67 -10.74 -22.34
C SER A 52 -10.35 -10.76 -23.12
N LYS A 53 -9.27 -11.32 -22.54
CA LYS A 53 -7.93 -11.30 -23.14
C LYS A 53 -7.40 -9.89 -23.39
N THR A 54 -7.74 -8.97 -22.49
CA THR A 54 -7.27 -7.58 -22.50
C THR A 54 -6.26 -7.32 -21.39
N LEU A 55 -5.43 -6.28 -21.56
CA LEU A 55 -4.50 -5.81 -20.54
C LEU A 55 -5.00 -4.47 -19.99
N PRO A 56 -5.20 -4.33 -18.67
CA PRO A 56 -5.52 -3.04 -18.05
C PRO A 56 -4.43 -2.01 -18.36
N LEU A 57 -4.81 -0.89 -18.95
CA LEU A 57 -3.89 0.23 -19.18
C LEU A 57 -3.80 1.18 -17.98
N VAL A 58 -4.71 1.03 -17.01
CA VAL A 58 -4.83 1.81 -15.78
C VAL A 58 -5.03 0.91 -14.58
N GLY A 59 -4.66 1.42 -13.41
CA GLY A 59 -4.79 0.85 -12.08
C GLY A 59 -6.06 1.32 -11.36
N PRO A 60 -6.10 1.22 -10.02
CA PRO A 60 -7.20 1.76 -9.22
C PRO A 60 -7.31 3.28 -9.31
N ARG A 61 -8.54 3.79 -9.30
CA ARG A 61 -8.84 5.24 -9.29
C ARG A 61 -8.66 5.84 -7.89
N PHE A 62 -8.13 7.06 -7.80
CA PHE A 62 -8.12 7.83 -6.57
C PHE A 62 -9.48 8.45 -6.26
N SER A 63 -9.74 8.78 -4.99
CA SER A 63 -10.97 9.48 -4.59
C SER A 63 -11.13 10.85 -5.24
N THR A 64 -10.03 11.44 -5.72
CA THR A 64 -9.98 12.71 -6.45
C THR A 64 -10.28 12.56 -7.95
N GLY A 65 -10.54 11.33 -8.42
CA GLY A 65 -11.01 11.04 -9.77
C GLY A 65 -9.96 10.52 -10.75
N GLN A 66 -8.67 10.72 -10.47
CA GLN A 66 -7.59 10.34 -11.40
C GLN A 66 -7.34 8.83 -11.37
N GLU A 67 -7.05 8.25 -12.53
CA GLU A 67 -6.58 6.87 -12.61
C GLU A 67 -5.10 6.76 -12.23
N THR A 68 -4.69 5.56 -11.84
CA THR A 68 -3.27 5.21 -11.66
C THR A 68 -2.76 4.35 -12.80
N GLY A 69 -1.47 4.04 -12.83
CA GLY A 69 -0.95 3.03 -13.74
C GLY A 69 -1.23 1.60 -13.28
N PRO A 70 -1.23 0.61 -14.20
CA PRO A 70 -1.71 -0.75 -13.93
C PRO A 70 -0.74 -1.63 -13.14
N ALA A 71 0.40 -1.11 -12.70
CA ALA A 71 1.42 -1.89 -11.99
C ALA A 71 0.85 -2.73 -10.83
N PHE A 72 -0.07 -2.18 -10.04
CA PHE A 72 -0.69 -2.94 -8.94
C PHE A 72 -1.47 -4.16 -9.44
N TYR A 73 -2.27 -4.00 -10.50
CA TYR A 73 -3.00 -5.12 -11.09
C TYR A 73 -2.06 -6.19 -11.64
N TYR A 74 -0.98 -5.78 -12.31
CA TYR A 74 0.02 -6.70 -12.84
C TYR A 74 0.78 -7.46 -11.74
N LEU A 75 0.98 -6.85 -10.57
CA LEU A 75 1.62 -7.51 -9.44
C LEU A 75 0.76 -8.64 -8.85
N ILE A 76 -0.56 -8.42 -8.73
CA ILE A 76 -1.45 -9.40 -8.08
C ILE A 76 -2.10 -10.38 -9.06
N ALA A 77 -2.21 -10.03 -10.35
CA ALA A 77 -2.90 -10.83 -11.35
C ALA A 77 -2.36 -12.25 -11.49
N PRO A 78 -1.02 -12.51 -11.54
CA PRO A 78 -0.51 -13.87 -11.66
C PRO A 78 -0.97 -14.77 -10.50
N ALA A 79 -0.95 -14.27 -9.26
CA ALA A 79 -1.38 -15.03 -8.09
C ALA A 79 -2.89 -15.31 -8.11
N LEU A 80 -3.70 -14.33 -8.52
CA LEU A 80 -5.14 -14.52 -8.69
C LEU A 80 -5.44 -15.55 -9.77
N ILE A 81 -4.84 -15.43 -10.96
CA ILE A 81 -5.09 -16.35 -12.08
C ILE A 81 -4.70 -17.78 -11.70
N LEU A 82 -3.51 -18.00 -11.14
CA LEU A 82 -3.02 -19.33 -10.77
C LEU A 82 -3.81 -19.99 -9.64
N SER A 83 -4.43 -19.19 -8.76
CA SER A 83 -5.24 -19.71 -7.65
C SER A 83 -6.71 -19.95 -8.00
N GLY A 84 -7.13 -19.65 -9.24
CA GLY A 84 -8.54 -19.67 -9.61
C GLY A 84 -9.32 -18.50 -9.00
N PHE A 85 -8.68 -17.33 -8.93
CA PHE A 85 -9.21 -16.09 -8.36
C PHE A 85 -9.61 -16.22 -6.89
N LYS A 86 -8.74 -16.78 -6.05
CA LYS A 86 -8.94 -16.74 -4.59
C LYS A 86 -8.32 -15.45 -4.04
N PRO A 87 -9.07 -14.58 -3.33
CA PRO A 87 -8.54 -13.32 -2.80
C PRO A 87 -7.28 -13.46 -1.96
N ILE A 88 -7.19 -14.56 -1.20
CA ILE A 88 -6.04 -14.86 -0.34
C ILE A 88 -4.72 -14.93 -1.11
N ALA A 89 -4.75 -15.30 -2.40
CA ALA A 89 -3.55 -15.36 -3.23
C ALA A 89 -2.97 -13.96 -3.50
N ALA A 90 -3.82 -12.94 -3.67
CA ALA A 90 -3.35 -11.56 -3.76
C ALA A 90 -2.78 -11.06 -2.43
N ALA A 91 -3.36 -11.48 -1.29
CA ALA A 91 -2.81 -11.16 0.02
C ALA A 91 -1.41 -11.77 0.23
N LEU A 92 -1.16 -12.97 -0.29
CA LEU A 92 0.18 -13.58 -0.26
C LEU A 92 1.23 -12.74 -1.01
N VAL A 93 0.86 -12.09 -2.12
CA VAL A 93 1.78 -11.16 -2.82
C VAL A 93 2.15 -9.99 -1.91
N MET A 94 1.20 -9.45 -1.15
CA MET A 94 1.45 -8.39 -0.18
C MET A 94 2.38 -8.85 0.94
N VAL A 95 2.17 -10.07 1.45
CA VAL A 95 3.03 -10.67 2.48
C VAL A 95 4.46 -10.87 1.96
N ILE A 96 4.61 -11.40 0.74
CA ILE A 96 5.91 -11.60 0.09
C ILE A 96 6.62 -10.25 -0.08
N SER A 97 5.92 -9.21 -0.51
CA SER A 97 6.44 -7.84 -0.61
C SER A 97 6.90 -7.31 0.76
N GLY A 98 6.11 -7.51 1.82
CA GLY A 98 6.46 -7.11 3.18
C GLY A 98 7.69 -7.84 3.74
N VAL A 99 7.78 -9.17 3.56
CA VAL A 99 8.96 -9.97 3.95
C VAL A 99 10.17 -9.61 3.09
N GLY A 100 9.99 -9.39 1.79
CA GLY A 100 11.02 -8.90 0.88
C GLY A 100 11.58 -7.53 1.32
N THR A 101 10.72 -6.66 1.86
CA THR A 101 11.13 -5.36 2.42
C THR A 101 12.07 -5.53 3.62
N VAL A 102 11.78 -6.47 4.53
CA VAL A 102 12.68 -6.81 5.66
C VAL A 102 14.08 -7.18 5.16
N PHE A 103 14.15 -8.06 4.15
CA PHE A 103 15.42 -8.47 3.56
C PHE A 103 16.14 -7.33 2.84
N LEU A 104 15.43 -6.52 2.04
CA LEU A 104 16.03 -5.40 1.31
C LEU A 104 16.51 -4.30 2.25
N LEU A 105 15.80 -4.03 3.35
CA LEU A 105 16.26 -3.11 4.40
C LEU A 105 17.54 -3.64 5.07
N TYR A 106 17.59 -4.92 5.44
CA TYR A 106 18.81 -5.54 5.95
C TYR A 106 19.99 -5.30 5.01
N ARG A 107 19.82 -5.62 3.72
CA ARG A 107 20.89 -5.52 2.72
C ARG A 107 21.32 -4.08 2.49
N THR A 108 20.37 -3.17 2.29
CA THR A 108 20.61 -1.75 2.04
C THR A 108 21.35 -1.10 3.21
N VAL A 109 20.82 -1.25 4.43
CA VAL A 109 21.41 -0.62 5.61
C VAL A 109 22.75 -1.28 5.97
N SER A 110 22.93 -2.58 5.69
CA SER A 110 24.24 -3.24 5.84
C SER A 110 25.32 -2.63 4.95
N ILE A 111 24.99 -2.26 3.71
CA ILE A 111 25.91 -1.62 2.76
C ILE A 111 26.26 -0.20 3.22
N ILE A 112 25.30 0.51 3.81
CA ILE A 112 25.43 1.94 4.16
C ILE A 112 26.07 2.16 5.53
N SER A 113 25.66 1.38 6.53
CA SER A 113 25.95 1.61 7.95
C SER A 113 26.50 0.38 8.68
N GLY A 114 26.68 -0.74 7.97
CA GLY A 114 27.24 -1.98 8.52
C GLY A 114 26.18 -2.99 8.98
N SER A 115 26.60 -4.25 9.15
CA SER A 115 25.70 -5.38 9.35
C SER A 115 24.80 -5.26 10.59
N ASN A 116 25.29 -4.68 11.69
CA ASN A 116 24.48 -4.49 12.90
C ASN A 116 23.33 -3.53 12.66
N ALA A 117 23.57 -2.39 12.00
CA ALA A 117 22.52 -1.47 11.58
C ALA A 117 21.53 -2.15 10.62
N GLY A 118 22.03 -3.00 9.72
CA GLY A 118 21.18 -3.86 8.87
C GLY A 118 20.24 -4.75 9.67
N LEU A 119 20.76 -5.49 10.66
CA LEU A 119 19.95 -6.37 11.52
C LEU A 119 18.93 -5.57 12.33
N VAL A 120 19.29 -4.39 12.84
CA VAL A 120 18.36 -3.49 13.53
C VAL A 120 17.25 -3.03 12.61
N ALA A 121 17.56 -2.60 11.37
CA ALA A 121 16.55 -2.18 10.41
C ALA A 121 15.56 -3.30 10.08
N ALA A 122 16.09 -4.51 9.86
CA ALA A 122 15.29 -5.70 9.58
C ALA A 122 14.39 -6.06 10.75
N TRP A 123 14.92 -6.05 11.98
CA TRP A 123 14.18 -6.35 13.18
C TRP A 123 13.05 -5.36 13.42
N LEU A 124 13.33 -4.05 13.40
CA LEU A 124 12.34 -3.00 13.63
C LEU A 124 11.19 -3.07 12.61
N TYR A 125 11.50 -3.29 11.33
CA TYR A 125 10.48 -3.44 10.29
C TYR A 125 9.73 -4.78 10.41
N ALA A 126 10.40 -5.87 10.79
CA ALA A 126 9.77 -7.19 10.92
C ALA A 126 8.63 -7.18 11.95
N VAL A 127 8.81 -6.48 13.07
CA VAL A 127 7.91 -6.50 14.23
C VAL A 127 7.03 -5.24 14.36
N SER A 128 7.17 -4.26 13.47
CA SER A 128 6.34 -3.05 13.51
C SER A 128 4.85 -3.39 13.28
N PRO A 129 3.94 -3.03 14.22
CA PRO A 129 2.50 -3.32 14.10
C PRO A 129 1.89 -2.75 12.83
N VAL A 130 2.30 -1.53 12.48
CA VAL A 130 1.83 -0.83 11.27
C VAL A 130 2.22 -1.63 10.03
N THR A 131 3.49 -1.99 9.91
CA THR A 131 3.96 -2.71 8.71
C THR A 131 3.40 -4.13 8.63
N VAL A 132 3.18 -4.81 9.76
CA VAL A 132 2.56 -6.15 9.81
C VAL A 132 1.12 -6.09 9.32
N ALA A 133 0.32 -5.16 9.84
CA ALA A 133 -1.06 -4.98 9.42
C ALA A 133 -1.17 -4.61 7.94
N VAL A 134 -0.38 -3.61 7.49
CA VAL A 134 -0.36 -3.16 6.10
C VAL A 134 0.06 -4.27 5.14
N SER A 135 1.04 -5.11 5.50
CA SER A 135 1.53 -6.21 4.66
C SER A 135 0.48 -7.32 4.39
N ARG A 136 -0.70 -7.26 5.01
CA ARG A 136 -1.81 -8.20 4.78
C ARG A 136 -2.99 -7.59 4.02
N ASN A 137 -2.95 -6.28 3.74
CA ASN A 137 -4.00 -5.59 3.01
C ASN A 137 -3.72 -5.58 1.49
N ILE A 138 -4.67 -6.05 0.70
CA ILE A 138 -4.58 -6.16 -0.77
C ILE A 138 -4.79 -4.77 -1.38
N TRP A 139 -3.72 -3.97 -1.48
CA TRP A 139 -3.86 -2.60 -1.92
C TRP A 139 -2.61 -2.04 -2.60
N ASN A 140 -2.78 -1.04 -3.47
CA ASN A 140 -1.66 -0.46 -4.24
C ASN A 140 -0.54 0.10 -3.36
N PRO A 141 -0.79 0.85 -2.25
CA PRO A 141 0.28 1.42 -1.46
C PRO A 141 1.06 0.36 -0.68
N THR A 142 0.47 -0.82 -0.40
CA THR A 142 1.09 -1.89 0.39
C THR A 142 2.45 -2.34 -0.15
N THR A 143 2.67 -2.22 -1.47
CA THR A 143 3.93 -2.62 -2.11
C THR A 143 4.95 -1.49 -2.25
N ILE A 144 4.58 -0.24 -1.92
CA ILE A 144 5.50 0.92 -1.94
C ILE A 144 6.76 0.66 -1.11
N PRO A 145 6.69 0.14 0.14
CA PRO A 145 7.89 -0.09 0.93
C PRO A 145 8.91 -1.03 0.28
N PHE A 146 8.45 -2.04 -0.46
CA PHE A 146 9.30 -2.98 -1.16
C PHE A 146 10.05 -2.32 -2.31
N PHE A 147 9.33 -1.65 -3.22
CA PHE A 147 9.95 -1.00 -4.37
C PHE A 147 10.82 0.19 -3.97
N LEU A 148 10.45 0.92 -2.92
CA LEU A 148 11.32 1.96 -2.38
C LEU A 148 12.60 1.38 -1.75
N SER A 149 12.49 0.26 -1.03
CA SER A 149 13.69 -0.45 -0.54
C SER A 149 14.56 -0.96 -1.68
N LEU A 150 13.97 -1.32 -2.82
CA LEU A 150 14.68 -1.72 -4.03
C LEU A 150 15.37 -0.53 -4.73
N VAL A 151 14.76 0.66 -4.71
CA VAL A 151 15.39 1.94 -5.11
C VAL A 151 16.61 2.22 -4.23
N LEU A 152 16.44 2.19 -2.90
CA LEU A 152 17.54 2.43 -1.96
C LEU A 152 18.66 1.39 -2.11
N TYR A 153 18.30 0.12 -2.27
CA TYR A 153 19.26 -0.97 -2.50
C TYR A 153 20.07 -0.75 -3.78
N SER A 154 19.39 -0.41 -4.88
CA SER A 154 20.02 -0.13 -6.17
C SER A 154 20.96 1.07 -6.06
N MET A 155 20.54 2.16 -5.42
CA MET A 155 21.38 3.33 -5.15
C MET A 155 22.61 2.96 -4.33
N ALA A 156 22.45 2.17 -3.27
CA ALA A 156 23.55 1.71 -2.42
C ALA A 156 24.55 0.85 -3.22
N LYS A 157 24.06 -0.09 -4.03
CA LYS A 157 24.88 -0.97 -4.89
C LYS A 157 25.65 -0.18 -5.95
N ILE A 158 24.99 0.75 -6.64
CA ILE A 158 25.62 1.61 -7.65
C ILE A 158 26.73 2.44 -7.01
N ALA A 159 26.45 3.04 -5.86
CA ALA A 159 27.33 4.06 -5.32
C ALA A 159 28.44 3.55 -4.40
N ARG A 160 28.26 2.39 -3.76
CA ARG A 160 29.26 1.77 -2.87
C ARG A 160 30.06 0.66 -3.55
N GLU A 161 29.43 -0.05 -4.49
CA GLU A 161 30.02 -1.24 -5.11
C GLU A 161 30.20 -1.08 -6.63
N ARG A 162 29.92 0.11 -7.19
CA ARG A 162 29.99 0.41 -8.62
C ARG A 162 29.20 -0.59 -9.49
N ALA A 163 28.16 -1.19 -8.92
CA ALA A 163 27.35 -2.21 -9.59
C ALA A 163 26.30 -1.54 -10.50
N TYR A 164 26.75 -0.96 -11.61
CA TYR A 164 25.90 -0.19 -12.52
C TYR A 164 24.82 -1.01 -13.24
N GLY A 165 24.88 -2.35 -13.21
CA GLY A 165 23.78 -3.21 -13.67
C GLY A 165 22.46 -2.98 -12.93
N TYR A 166 22.50 -2.37 -11.74
CA TYR A 166 21.32 -1.97 -10.99
C TYR A 166 20.64 -0.70 -11.52
N ALA A 167 21.17 -0.04 -12.57
CA ALA A 167 20.54 1.13 -13.18
C ALA A 167 19.13 0.83 -13.73
N ALA A 168 18.98 -0.31 -14.42
CA ALA A 168 17.66 -0.76 -14.90
C ALA A 168 16.70 -1.09 -13.74
N VAL A 169 17.21 -1.71 -12.67
CA VAL A 169 16.41 -2.01 -11.47
C VAL A 169 15.93 -0.72 -10.78
N LEU A 170 16.80 0.30 -10.71
CA LEU A 170 16.46 1.62 -10.20
C LEU A 170 15.33 2.26 -11.04
N GLY A 171 15.51 2.33 -12.35
CA GLY A 171 14.51 2.91 -13.27
C GLY A 171 13.17 2.20 -13.23
N GLY A 172 13.17 0.86 -13.32
CA GLY A 172 11.96 0.05 -13.25
C GLY A 172 11.23 0.17 -11.90
N SER A 173 11.96 0.18 -10.78
CA SER A 173 11.37 0.36 -9.45
C SER A 173 10.72 1.72 -9.28
N VAL A 174 11.36 2.79 -9.78
CA VAL A 174 10.76 4.14 -9.79
C VAL A 174 9.52 4.16 -10.69
N GLY A 175 9.57 3.54 -11.87
CA GLY A 175 8.40 3.42 -12.76
C GLY A 175 7.21 2.71 -12.11
N ILE A 176 7.45 1.69 -11.28
CA ILE A 176 6.38 1.02 -10.51
C ILE A 176 5.86 1.97 -9.42
N LEU A 177 6.75 2.59 -8.64
CA LEU A 177 6.36 3.49 -7.54
C LEU A 177 5.47 4.66 -8.00
N LEU A 178 5.76 5.24 -9.18
CA LEU A 178 4.96 6.31 -9.77
C LEU A 178 3.53 5.87 -10.09
N GLN A 179 3.33 4.59 -10.43
CA GLN A 179 1.99 4.03 -10.68
C GLN A 179 1.28 3.64 -9.39
N LEU A 180 2.00 3.27 -8.33
CA LEU A 180 1.37 2.89 -7.07
C LEU A 180 0.77 4.10 -6.35
N HIS A 181 1.43 5.26 -6.38
CA HIS A 181 0.93 6.49 -5.79
C HIS A 181 1.71 7.73 -6.24
N TYR A 182 1.04 8.86 -6.52
CA TYR A 182 1.68 10.10 -7.01
C TYR A 182 2.66 10.73 -6.00
N THR A 183 2.54 10.42 -4.70
CA THR A 183 3.49 10.90 -3.68
C THR A 183 4.93 10.42 -3.96
N ASN A 184 5.09 9.34 -4.74
CA ASN A 184 6.40 8.87 -5.19
C ASN A 184 7.04 9.72 -6.30
N LEU A 185 6.39 10.78 -6.79
CA LEU A 185 7.04 11.75 -7.69
C LEU A 185 8.28 12.38 -7.03
N PHE A 186 8.24 12.55 -5.70
CA PHE A 186 9.42 12.99 -4.95
C PHE A 186 10.55 11.95 -4.97
N THR A 187 10.24 10.66 -4.95
CA THR A 187 11.23 9.59 -5.12
C THR A 187 11.88 9.63 -6.51
N LEU A 188 11.12 9.93 -7.57
CA LEU A 188 11.68 10.15 -8.90
C LEU A 188 12.69 11.31 -8.89
N LEU A 189 12.32 12.46 -8.29
CA LEU A 189 13.22 13.61 -8.17
C LEU A 189 14.53 13.24 -7.48
N VAL A 190 14.46 12.54 -6.34
CA VAL A 190 15.66 12.10 -5.61
C VAL A 190 16.49 11.11 -6.43
N ALA A 191 15.86 10.17 -7.14
CA ALA A 191 16.56 9.20 -8.00
C ALA A 191 17.29 9.90 -9.17
N VAL A 192 16.68 10.92 -9.78
CA VAL A 192 17.30 11.73 -10.84
C VAL A 192 18.48 12.53 -10.31
N ILE A 193 18.32 13.23 -9.17
CA ILE A 193 19.40 13.99 -8.53
C ILE A 193 20.56 13.06 -8.18
N PHE A 194 20.26 11.88 -7.61
CA PHE A 194 21.26 10.86 -7.32
C PHE A 194 21.99 10.40 -8.59
N TRP A 195 21.26 10.12 -9.67
CA TRP A 195 21.87 9.65 -10.92
C TRP A 195 22.81 10.71 -11.52
N ILE A 196 22.39 11.97 -11.53
CA ILE A 196 23.22 13.11 -11.95
C ILE A 196 24.47 13.22 -11.07
N TYR A 197 24.32 13.13 -9.74
CA TYR A 197 25.44 13.17 -8.80
C TYR A 197 26.45 12.04 -9.04
N ILE A 198 25.98 10.81 -9.27
CA ILE A 198 26.87 9.68 -9.60
C ILE A 198 27.57 9.89 -10.94
N GLY A 199 26.88 10.45 -11.94
CA GLY A 199 27.47 10.80 -13.23
C GLY A 199 28.56 11.86 -13.11
N TYR A 200 28.35 12.88 -12.27
CA TYR A 200 29.36 13.91 -11.99
C TYR A 200 30.58 13.34 -11.24
N ARG A 201 30.37 12.33 -10.38
CA ARG A 201 31.42 11.64 -9.61
C ARG A 201 31.92 10.36 -10.27
N ARG A 202 31.64 10.15 -11.57
CA ARG A 202 32.10 8.96 -12.28
C ARG A 202 33.62 8.99 -12.42
N ASP A 203 34.25 7.84 -12.36
CA ASP A 203 35.69 7.72 -12.59
C ASP A 203 35.97 8.05 -14.07
N THR A 204 37.05 8.78 -14.36
CA THR A 204 37.36 9.26 -15.72
C THR A 204 37.62 8.14 -16.73
N GLU A 205 37.82 6.91 -16.24
CA GLU A 205 37.98 5.70 -17.05
C GLU A 205 36.65 5.20 -17.65
N ASP A 206 35.50 5.52 -17.03
CA ASP A 206 34.20 5.23 -17.63
C ASP A 206 33.96 6.20 -18.80
N SER A 207 34.02 5.68 -20.03
CA SER A 207 33.72 6.48 -21.21
C SER A 207 32.31 7.07 -21.15
N LEU A 208 32.12 8.23 -21.80
CA LEU A 208 30.81 8.86 -21.88
C LEU A 208 29.75 7.93 -22.49
N SER A 209 30.13 7.10 -23.47
CA SER A 209 29.22 6.13 -24.10
C SER A 209 28.72 5.05 -23.13
N VAL A 210 29.57 4.57 -22.22
CA VAL A 210 29.16 3.60 -21.19
C VAL A 210 28.17 4.23 -20.21
N TRP A 211 28.41 5.47 -19.79
CA TRP A 211 27.47 6.20 -18.92
C TRP A 211 26.12 6.44 -19.60
N ILE A 212 26.13 6.82 -20.89
CA ILE A 212 24.92 6.97 -21.70
C ILE A 212 24.17 5.63 -21.78
N GLY A 213 24.86 4.52 -22.04
CA GLY A 213 24.25 3.19 -22.08
C GLY A 213 23.57 2.80 -20.76
N ARG A 214 24.23 3.06 -19.62
CA ARG A 214 23.65 2.83 -18.29
C ARG A 214 22.42 3.72 -18.02
N SER A 215 22.48 4.98 -18.45
CA SER A 215 21.38 5.94 -18.33
C SER A 215 20.19 5.54 -19.21
N ALA A 216 20.47 5.10 -20.44
CA ALA A 216 19.48 4.58 -21.37
C ALA A 216 18.83 3.31 -20.82
N ALA A 217 19.58 2.41 -20.18
CA ALA A 217 19.01 1.22 -19.53
C ALA A 217 18.06 1.57 -18.37
N ALA A 218 18.42 2.55 -17.53
CA ALA A 218 17.53 3.03 -16.47
C ALA A 218 16.25 3.68 -17.04
N LEU A 219 16.40 4.55 -18.04
CA LEU A 219 15.28 5.23 -18.68
C LEU A 219 14.38 4.24 -19.42
N ALA A 220 14.95 3.29 -20.15
CA ALA A 220 14.20 2.24 -20.85
C ALA A 220 13.39 1.41 -19.85
N ALA A 221 13.99 0.96 -18.74
CA ALA A 221 13.26 0.20 -17.73
C ALA A 221 12.10 1.01 -17.11
N LEU A 222 12.32 2.30 -16.83
CA LEU A 222 11.27 3.20 -16.33
C LEU A 222 10.12 3.35 -17.34
N LEU A 223 10.45 3.62 -18.61
CA LEU A 223 9.46 3.83 -19.68
C LEU A 223 8.73 2.54 -20.07
N THR A 224 9.41 1.39 -20.07
CA THR A 224 8.78 0.09 -20.32
C THR A 224 7.72 -0.21 -19.27
N VAL A 225 8.01 0.07 -18.00
CA VAL A 225 7.06 -0.12 -16.91
C VAL A 225 5.89 0.86 -16.99
N LEU A 226 6.14 2.12 -17.36
CA LEU A 226 5.10 3.15 -17.49
C LEU A 226 4.30 3.07 -18.80
N SER A 227 4.77 2.33 -19.80
CA SER A 227 4.22 2.39 -21.16
C SER A 227 2.71 2.14 -21.26
N PRO A 228 2.07 1.22 -20.50
CA PRO A 228 0.63 1.03 -20.59
C PRO A 228 -0.15 2.27 -20.14
N TYR A 229 0.31 2.89 -19.04
CA TYR A 229 -0.30 4.10 -18.49
C TYR A 229 -0.02 5.32 -19.37
N LEU A 230 1.19 5.45 -19.91
CA LEU A 230 1.52 6.54 -20.85
C LEU A 230 0.71 6.43 -22.15
N TRP A 231 0.42 5.21 -22.60
CA TRP A 231 -0.47 4.97 -23.72
C TRP A 231 -1.91 5.40 -23.41
N TYR A 232 -2.43 5.04 -22.22
CA TYR A 232 -3.73 5.53 -21.76
C TYR A 232 -3.78 7.07 -21.71
N GLU A 233 -2.78 7.70 -21.10
CA GLU A 233 -2.70 9.15 -20.99
C GLU A 233 -2.64 9.83 -22.35
N TYR A 234 -1.89 9.28 -23.30
CA TYR A 234 -1.86 9.79 -24.68
C TYR A 234 -3.26 9.78 -25.33
N LEU A 235 -4.03 8.70 -25.14
CA LEU A 235 -5.39 8.58 -25.67
C LEU A 235 -6.40 9.54 -25.00
N HIS A 236 -6.12 9.99 -23.78
CA HIS A 236 -7.00 10.85 -22.99
C HIS A 236 -6.47 12.28 -22.83
N GLY A 237 -5.44 12.68 -23.59
CA GLY A 237 -4.91 14.05 -23.56
C GLY A 237 -4.16 14.41 -22.27
N PHE A 238 -3.60 13.43 -21.58
CA PHE A 238 -2.82 13.57 -20.33
C PHE A 238 -3.60 14.20 -19.17
N THR A 239 -4.90 13.88 -19.06
CA THR A 239 -5.79 14.45 -18.04
C THR A 239 -5.37 14.08 -16.62
N ASP A 240 -4.94 12.85 -16.37
CA ASP A 240 -4.60 12.42 -15.01
C ASP A 240 -3.25 13.01 -14.58
N ILE A 241 -2.24 12.97 -15.45
CA ILE A 241 -0.94 13.58 -15.20
C ILE A 241 -1.09 15.09 -14.96
N SER A 242 -1.85 15.79 -15.81
CA SER A 242 -2.07 17.23 -15.65
C SER A 242 -2.84 17.55 -14.37
N SER A 243 -3.83 16.75 -14.00
CA SER A 243 -4.58 16.90 -12.76
C SER A 243 -3.70 16.70 -11.53
N VAL A 244 -2.84 15.67 -11.50
CA VAL A 244 -1.87 15.46 -10.41
C VAL A 244 -0.93 16.66 -10.26
N PHE A 245 -0.44 17.22 -11.38
CA PHE A 245 0.38 18.42 -11.34
C PHE A 245 -0.37 19.64 -10.79
N GLN A 246 -1.66 19.80 -11.12
CA GLN A 246 -2.51 20.85 -10.57
C GLN A 246 -2.76 20.67 -9.06
N THR A 247 -2.97 19.43 -8.60
CA THR A 247 -3.13 19.13 -7.17
C THR A 247 -1.85 19.47 -6.38
N LEU A 248 -0.67 19.20 -6.96
CA LEU A 248 0.61 19.48 -6.32
C LEU A 248 1.01 20.96 -6.37
N MET A 249 0.82 21.64 -7.51
CA MET A 249 1.25 23.03 -7.71
C MET A 249 0.18 24.07 -7.37
N GLY A 250 -1.10 23.66 -7.29
CA GLY A 250 -2.24 24.56 -7.16
C GLY A 250 -2.63 25.24 -8.47
N THR A 251 -3.91 25.63 -8.57
CA THR A 251 -4.52 26.25 -9.77
C THR A 251 -4.00 27.65 -10.14
N ARG A 252 -3.16 28.28 -9.30
CA ARG A 252 -2.67 29.66 -9.51
C ARG A 252 -1.21 29.76 -9.98
N GLY A 253 -0.56 28.65 -10.31
CA GLY A 253 0.84 28.63 -10.76
C GLY A 253 1.83 29.22 -9.73
N LEU A 254 3.04 29.54 -10.19
CA LEU A 254 4.16 30.05 -9.36
C LEU A 254 3.88 31.40 -8.66
N ALA A 255 2.87 32.16 -9.08
CA ALA A 255 2.51 33.45 -8.47
C ALA A 255 1.65 33.30 -7.19
N GLY A 256 1.17 32.09 -6.89
CA GLY A 256 0.32 31.77 -5.74
C GLY A 256 1.03 31.02 -4.61
N PHE A 257 2.34 31.23 -4.41
CA PHE A 257 3.14 30.65 -3.31
C PHE A 257 2.77 31.18 -1.91
N ALA A 258 1.48 31.30 -1.61
CA ALA A 258 1.07 31.31 -0.21
C ALA A 258 1.29 29.88 0.31
N PHE A 259 2.43 29.64 0.95
CA PHE A 259 2.77 28.37 1.59
C PHE A 259 1.76 28.11 2.72
N ARG A 260 0.63 27.48 2.39
CA ARG A 260 -0.30 26.99 3.41
C ARG A 260 0.26 25.67 3.91
N VAL A 261 1.00 25.75 5.00
CA VAL A 261 1.51 24.58 5.71
C VAL A 261 0.32 23.84 6.31
N ASN A 262 0.24 22.53 6.06
CA ASN A 262 -0.73 21.66 6.71
C ASN A 262 -0.51 21.74 8.23
N PRO A 263 -1.54 22.11 9.03
CA PRO A 263 -1.37 22.26 10.46
C PRO A 263 -1.07 20.92 11.17
N ASP A 264 -1.34 19.77 10.55
CA ASP A 264 -1.16 18.44 11.14
C ASP A 264 0.28 17.91 11.03
N ILE A 265 1.24 18.70 11.52
CA ILE A 265 2.65 18.29 11.57
C ILE A 265 2.81 17.02 12.42
N ALA A 266 2.07 16.94 13.53
CA ALA A 266 2.13 15.79 14.43
C ALA A 266 1.64 14.50 13.75
N GLY A 267 0.55 14.56 12.98
CA GLY A 267 0.05 13.43 12.20
C GLY A 267 1.03 12.97 11.13
N VAL A 268 1.63 13.89 10.37
CA VAL A 268 2.66 13.54 9.37
C VAL A 268 3.88 12.87 10.02
N ILE A 269 4.36 13.42 11.13
CA ILE A 269 5.49 12.83 11.88
C ILE A 269 5.11 11.45 12.43
N ASN A 270 3.91 11.30 12.99
CA ASN A 270 3.44 10.04 13.55
C ASN A 270 3.23 8.97 12.47
N GLY A 271 2.59 9.29 11.35
CA GLY A 271 2.38 8.36 10.24
C GLY A 271 3.67 8.00 9.48
N THR A 272 4.72 8.81 9.62
CA THR A 272 6.04 8.55 9.03
C THR A 272 6.95 7.77 9.98
N VAL A 273 7.19 8.31 11.17
CA VAL A 273 8.24 7.84 12.10
C VAL A 273 7.65 6.96 13.19
N GLY A 274 6.41 7.23 13.59
CA GLY A 274 5.62 6.35 14.47
C GLY A 274 5.31 4.99 13.86
N ALA A 275 5.54 4.79 12.55
CA ALA A 275 5.55 3.46 11.96
C ALA A 275 6.65 2.56 12.55
N VAL A 276 7.75 3.11 13.07
CA VAL A 276 8.87 2.33 13.61
C VAL A 276 8.56 1.74 14.98
N THR A 277 7.89 2.49 15.85
CA THR A 277 7.41 2.00 17.15
C THR A 277 6.09 2.68 17.53
N PRO A 278 5.17 2.02 18.25
CA PRO A 278 3.86 2.59 18.58
C PRO A 278 3.94 3.60 19.76
N LEU A 279 4.92 4.51 19.73
CA LEU A 279 5.10 5.59 20.70
C LEU A 279 4.31 6.84 20.28
N PRO A 280 3.81 7.65 21.24
CA PRO A 280 3.17 8.93 20.96
C PRO A 280 4.03 9.92 20.16
N ALA A 281 3.38 10.75 19.33
CA ALA A 281 4.02 11.76 18.48
C ALA A 281 4.95 12.72 19.24
N GLY A 282 4.62 13.10 20.48
CA GLY A 282 5.43 13.99 21.32
C GLY A 282 6.83 13.44 21.64
N ILE A 283 7.03 12.12 21.55
CA ILE A 283 8.35 11.49 21.72
C ILE A 283 9.13 11.48 20.40
N TRP A 284 8.44 11.38 19.26
CA TRP A 284 9.09 11.28 17.95
C TRP A 284 9.74 12.58 17.49
N ILE A 285 9.13 13.73 17.79
CA ILE A 285 9.69 15.04 17.41
C ILE A 285 11.10 15.25 17.99
N PRO A 286 11.33 15.15 19.32
CA PRO A 286 12.67 15.32 19.87
C PRO A 286 13.62 14.18 19.45
N LEU A 287 13.13 12.95 19.27
CA LEU A 287 13.95 11.84 18.81
C LEU A 287 14.45 12.06 17.38
N LEU A 288 13.59 12.53 16.46
CA LEU A 288 13.98 12.90 15.11
C LEU A 288 14.97 14.05 15.08
N GLY A 289 14.78 15.07 15.93
CA GLY A 289 15.75 16.14 16.11
C GLY A 289 17.12 15.61 16.55
N GLY A 290 17.14 14.70 17.53
CA GLY A 290 18.36 14.04 17.99
C GLY A 290 19.02 13.19 16.90
N ILE A 291 18.25 12.38 16.18
CA ILE A 291 18.71 11.57 15.05
C ILE A 291 19.30 12.45 13.94
N LEU A 292 18.64 13.56 13.62
CA LEU A 292 19.12 14.54 12.65
C LEU A 292 20.48 15.10 13.09
N ILE A 293 20.58 15.59 14.32
CA ILE A 293 21.83 16.15 14.87
C ILE A 293 22.94 15.09 14.83
N MET A 294 22.69 13.88 15.34
CA MET A 294 23.66 12.79 15.32
C MET A 294 24.12 12.43 13.89
N THR A 295 23.19 12.41 12.93
CA THR A 295 23.49 12.11 11.53
C THR A 295 24.28 13.23 10.86
N LEU A 296 24.00 14.49 11.17
CA LEU A 296 24.75 15.62 10.61
C LEU A 296 26.18 15.67 11.16
N LEU A 297 26.35 15.45 12.46
CA LEU A 297 27.66 15.48 13.13
C LEU A 297 28.53 14.28 12.78
N TRP A 298 27.97 13.07 12.83
CA TRP A 298 28.74 11.82 12.76
C TRP A 298 28.33 10.86 11.63
N GLY A 299 27.25 11.17 10.91
CA GLY A 299 26.79 10.34 9.81
C GLY A 299 27.70 10.43 8.58
N SER A 300 27.82 9.30 7.89
CA SER A 300 28.35 9.22 6.54
C SER A 300 27.51 10.06 5.56
N ARG A 301 28.11 10.40 4.40
CA ARG A 301 27.40 11.08 3.30
C ARG A 301 26.08 10.40 2.89
N TRP A 302 25.99 9.07 3.02
CA TRP A 302 24.80 8.31 2.67
C TRP A 302 23.70 8.45 3.71
N GLN A 303 24.05 8.40 5.00
CA GLN A 303 23.09 8.67 6.07
C GLN A 303 22.57 10.11 5.97
N LYS A 304 23.45 11.07 5.63
CA LYS A 304 23.09 12.47 5.35
C LYS A 304 22.13 12.59 4.16
N MET A 305 22.36 11.85 3.07
CA MET A 305 21.44 11.83 1.93
C MET A 305 20.05 11.28 2.32
N ILE A 306 19.99 10.18 3.08
CA ILE A 306 18.71 9.57 3.49
C ILE A 306 17.94 10.50 4.44
N ILE A 307 18.60 11.15 5.42
CA ILE A 307 17.91 12.08 6.30
C ILE A 307 17.43 13.33 5.52
N VAL A 308 18.20 13.83 4.56
CA VAL A 308 17.76 14.94 3.67
C VAL A 308 16.56 14.51 2.83
N TRP A 309 16.56 13.28 2.30
CA TRP A 309 15.40 12.73 1.61
C TRP A 309 14.18 12.66 2.54
N LEU A 310 14.32 12.08 3.74
CA LEU A 310 13.25 11.99 4.73
C LEU A 310 12.67 13.36 5.07
N LEU A 311 13.53 14.35 5.42
CA LEU A 311 13.10 15.70 5.75
C LEU A 311 12.47 16.43 4.57
N GLY A 312 13.05 16.30 3.36
CA GLY A 312 12.50 16.89 2.15
C GLY A 312 11.11 16.34 1.83
N GLY A 313 10.90 15.03 2.02
CA GLY A 313 9.61 14.41 1.75
C GLY A 313 8.57 14.70 2.83
N ILE A 314 8.97 14.81 4.11
CA ILE A 314 8.11 15.40 5.15
C ILE A 314 7.72 16.82 4.75
N GLY A 315 8.67 17.64 4.30
CA GLY A 315 8.42 18.99 3.79
C GLY A 315 7.39 19.01 2.66
N VAL A 316 7.53 18.13 1.65
CA VAL A 316 6.56 18.01 0.56
C VAL A 316 5.18 17.61 1.08
N MET A 317 5.09 16.69 2.04
CA MET A 317 3.81 16.30 2.64
C MET A 317 3.18 17.45 3.44
N LEU A 318 3.97 18.27 4.14
CA LEU A 318 3.47 19.46 4.84
C LEU A 318 2.96 20.55 3.89
N LEU A 319 3.39 20.54 2.63
CA LEU A 319 2.89 21.43 1.58
C LEU A 319 1.69 20.83 0.82
N TYR A 320 1.32 19.59 1.11
CA TYR A 320 0.21 18.91 0.48
C TYR A 320 -1.12 19.53 0.96
N ARG A 321 -1.98 19.88 -0.01
CA ARG A 321 -3.16 20.73 0.25
C ARG A 321 -4.38 19.98 0.74
N GLU A 322 -4.49 18.70 0.40
CA GLU A 322 -5.61 17.85 0.81
C GLU A 322 -5.30 17.14 2.14
N ASN A 323 -6.31 16.46 2.69
CA ASN A 323 -6.13 15.65 3.90
C ASN A 323 -5.13 14.50 3.64
N ILE A 324 -4.07 14.47 4.45
CA ILE A 324 -3.04 13.44 4.36
C ILE A 324 -3.56 12.18 5.03
N ARG A 325 -3.63 11.09 4.27
CA ARG A 325 -3.96 9.76 4.78
C ARG A 325 -2.67 8.98 5.06
N ASP A 326 -2.69 8.05 6.00
CA ASP A 326 -1.49 7.31 6.44
C ASP A 326 -0.70 6.66 5.29
N HIS A 327 -1.40 6.14 4.28
CA HIS A 327 -0.77 5.48 3.13
C HIS A 327 0.00 6.43 2.20
N TYR A 328 -0.26 7.74 2.27
CA TYR A 328 0.52 8.74 1.53
C TYR A 328 1.97 8.78 2.04
N LEU A 329 2.19 8.36 3.28
CA LEU A 329 3.47 8.42 4.00
C LEU A 329 4.29 7.12 3.89
N TYR A 330 3.80 6.06 3.24
CA TYR A 330 4.50 4.78 3.16
C TYR A 330 5.89 4.88 2.52
N PHE A 331 6.09 5.81 1.58
CA PHE A 331 7.40 6.08 0.99
C PHE A 331 8.38 6.77 1.98
N LEU A 332 7.89 7.37 3.07
CA LEU A 332 8.75 7.95 4.11
C LEU A 332 9.06 6.97 5.24
N GLN A 333 8.17 6.00 5.46
CA GLN A 333 8.34 5.01 6.53
C GLN A 333 9.64 4.21 6.35
N VAL A 334 9.93 3.73 5.13
CA VAL A 334 11.18 2.98 4.83
C VAL A 334 12.43 3.79 5.17
N LEU A 335 12.44 5.08 4.83
CA LEU A 335 13.55 5.98 5.14
C LEU A 335 13.71 6.14 6.66
N SER A 336 12.59 6.23 7.39
CA SER A 336 12.58 6.33 8.86
C SER A 336 13.23 5.10 9.51
N PHE A 337 12.86 3.89 9.08
CA PHE A 337 13.52 2.66 9.53
C PHE A 337 15.02 2.67 9.23
N ALA A 338 15.40 3.07 8.01
CA ALA A 338 16.80 3.09 7.59
C ALA A 338 17.64 4.07 8.43
N VAL A 339 17.16 5.29 8.66
CA VAL A 339 17.88 6.30 9.45
C VAL A 339 17.98 5.90 10.92
N ILE A 340 16.86 5.50 11.54
CA ILE A 340 16.84 5.11 12.95
C ILE A 340 17.82 3.94 13.18
N ALA A 341 17.73 2.90 12.35
CA ALA A 341 18.63 1.75 12.45
C ALA A 341 20.09 2.11 12.19
N SER A 342 20.34 3.06 11.28
CA SER A 342 21.68 3.56 10.99
C SER A 342 22.33 4.26 12.19
N VAL A 343 21.54 4.98 13.01
CA VAL A 343 22.04 5.60 14.25
C VAL A 343 22.25 4.54 15.33
N LEU A 344 21.23 3.71 15.59
CA LEU A 344 21.25 2.68 16.64
C LEU A 344 22.33 1.60 16.43
N GLY A 345 22.59 1.24 15.17
CA GLY A 345 23.58 0.23 14.79
C GLY A 345 24.94 0.80 14.38
N SER A 346 25.15 2.12 14.47
CA SER A 346 26.42 2.74 14.11
C SER A 346 27.56 2.29 15.03
N ASN A 347 28.77 2.21 14.49
CA ASN A 347 29.93 1.54 15.09
C ASN A 347 30.59 2.30 16.27
N LEU A 348 29.84 3.17 16.96
CA LEU A 348 30.29 3.77 18.20
C LEU A 348 30.33 2.68 19.28
N ARG A 349 31.50 2.06 19.47
CA ARG A 349 31.75 0.83 20.25
C ARG A 349 31.13 0.79 21.67
N LYS A 350 30.81 1.94 22.26
CA LYS A 350 30.12 2.06 23.57
C LYS A 350 28.59 2.06 23.46
N TRP A 351 28.03 2.49 22.34
CA TRP A 351 26.59 2.68 22.14
C TRP A 351 25.93 1.56 21.34
N THR A 352 26.70 0.72 20.62
CA THR A 352 26.15 -0.40 19.84
C THR A 352 25.38 -1.40 20.71
N ALA A 353 25.92 -1.78 21.87
CA ALA A 353 25.23 -2.71 22.77
C ALA A 353 23.93 -2.11 23.32
N ALA A 354 23.97 -0.85 23.77
CA ALA A 354 22.79 -0.14 24.26
C ALA A 354 21.73 0.06 23.15
N GLY A 355 22.15 0.39 21.93
CA GLY A 355 21.29 0.54 20.77
C GLY A 355 20.63 -0.78 20.34
N LEU A 356 21.35 -1.90 20.42
CA LEU A 356 20.80 -3.23 20.17
C LEU A 356 19.79 -3.65 21.25
N VAL A 357 20.09 -3.41 22.53
CA VAL A 357 19.14 -3.67 23.63
C VAL A 357 17.88 -2.82 23.47
N LEU A 358 18.04 -1.54 23.13
CA LEU A 358 16.91 -0.65 22.86
C LEU A 358 16.07 -1.15 21.68
N ALA A 359 16.70 -1.55 20.58
CA ALA A 359 16.00 -2.11 19.42
C ALA A 359 15.26 -3.42 19.74
N LEU A 360 15.85 -4.28 20.57
CA LEU A 360 15.18 -5.51 21.03
C LEU A 360 14.00 -5.18 21.94
N GLY A 361 14.17 -4.28 22.91
CA GLY A 361 13.11 -3.85 23.83
C GLY A 361 11.94 -3.20 23.10
N THR A 362 12.22 -2.28 22.16
CA THR A 362 11.18 -1.66 21.33
C THR A 362 10.52 -2.67 20.40
N GLY A 363 11.27 -3.65 19.89
CA GLY A 363 10.71 -4.73 19.08
C GLY A 363 9.75 -5.62 19.86
N ILE A 364 10.11 -6.01 21.10
CA ILE A 364 9.23 -6.79 21.98
C ILE A 364 7.98 -5.99 22.34
N PHE A 365 8.12 -4.71 22.67
CA PHE A 365 6.96 -3.84 22.92
C PHE A 365 6.07 -3.70 21.68
N SER A 366 6.67 -3.59 20.49
CA SER A 366 5.93 -3.57 19.22
C SER A 366 5.17 -4.88 18.99
N LEU A 367 5.76 -6.05 19.29
CA LEU A 367 5.08 -7.34 19.15
C LEU A 367 3.77 -7.40 19.95
N THR A 368 3.74 -6.87 21.18
CA THR A 368 2.53 -6.86 22.02
C THR A 368 1.43 -5.93 21.49
N ARG A 369 1.77 -5.04 20.54
CA ARG A 369 0.84 -4.10 19.89
C ARG A 369 0.40 -4.57 18.51
N THR A 370 0.86 -5.72 18.04
CA THR A 370 0.40 -6.30 16.78
C THR A 370 -1.05 -6.76 16.89
N ASP A 371 -1.77 -6.71 15.77
CA ASP A 371 -3.17 -7.11 15.64
C ASP A 371 -3.36 -8.62 15.44
N ILE A 372 -2.32 -9.45 15.67
CA ILE A 372 -2.41 -10.91 15.57
C ILE A 372 -3.41 -11.51 16.57
N PHE A 373 -3.65 -10.80 17.68
CA PHE A 373 -4.63 -11.13 18.73
C PHE A 373 -5.98 -10.47 18.51
N ARG A 374 -6.16 -9.69 17.43
CA ARG A 374 -7.44 -9.05 17.13
C ARG A 374 -8.52 -10.12 16.92
N LYS A 375 -9.72 -9.83 17.41
CA LYS A 375 -10.91 -10.65 17.19
C LYS A 375 -11.14 -10.81 15.68
N GLU A 376 -11.42 -12.03 15.26
CA GLU A 376 -11.61 -12.42 13.86
C GLU A 376 -12.63 -11.53 13.15
N PHE A 377 -12.30 -11.05 11.96
CA PHE A 377 -13.22 -10.30 11.10
C PHE A 377 -13.41 -10.92 9.70
N SER A 378 -12.70 -12.02 9.38
CA SER A 378 -12.67 -12.80 8.12
C SER A 378 -13.59 -12.28 7.00
N ASP A 379 -13.21 -11.13 6.41
CA ASP A 379 -14.05 -10.43 5.43
C ASP A 379 -14.30 -11.30 4.20
N ILE A 380 -13.29 -12.05 3.76
CA ILE A 380 -13.36 -12.99 2.62
C ILE A 380 -14.45 -14.03 2.87
N ARG A 381 -14.37 -14.77 4.00
CA ARG A 381 -15.30 -15.86 4.32
C ARG A 381 -16.72 -15.36 4.54
N ARG A 382 -16.88 -14.24 5.28
CA ARG A 382 -18.19 -13.65 5.56
C ARG A 382 -18.88 -13.17 4.30
N THR A 383 -18.13 -12.51 3.39
CA THR A 383 -18.66 -12.03 2.11
C THR A 383 -19.04 -13.18 1.19
N GLU A 384 -18.17 -14.19 1.07
CA GLU A 384 -18.47 -15.37 0.26
C GLU A 384 -19.70 -16.13 0.77
N ALA A 385 -19.82 -16.32 2.09
CA ALA A 385 -20.97 -16.98 2.70
C ALA A 385 -22.28 -16.21 2.45
N ALA A 386 -22.25 -14.88 2.57
CA ALA A 386 -23.41 -14.05 2.27
C ALA A 386 -23.81 -14.12 0.79
N VAL A 387 -22.85 -14.10 -0.13
CA VAL A 387 -23.11 -14.30 -1.57
C VAL A 387 -23.71 -15.67 -1.84
N ASN A 388 -23.16 -16.73 -1.25
CA ASN A 388 -23.71 -18.08 -1.39
C ASN A 388 -25.17 -18.17 -0.93
N SER A 389 -25.49 -17.54 0.20
CA SER A 389 -26.86 -17.50 0.71
C SER A 389 -27.81 -16.75 -0.22
N MET A 390 -27.41 -15.59 -0.76
CA MET A 390 -28.22 -14.84 -1.72
C MET A 390 -28.46 -15.64 -3.00
N VAL A 391 -27.41 -16.26 -3.56
CA VAL A 391 -27.53 -17.08 -4.78
C VAL A 391 -28.46 -18.27 -4.56
N GLN A 392 -28.35 -18.94 -3.41
CA GLN A 392 -29.23 -20.05 -3.05
C GLN A 392 -30.69 -19.61 -2.96
N TYR A 393 -30.97 -18.48 -2.29
CA TYR A 393 -32.33 -17.94 -2.18
C TYR A 393 -32.90 -17.44 -3.50
N ALA A 394 -32.07 -16.87 -4.37
CA ALA A 394 -32.50 -16.39 -5.67
C ALA A 394 -32.99 -17.54 -6.55
N GLY A 395 -32.41 -18.74 -6.43
CA GLY A 395 -32.87 -19.93 -7.17
C GLY A 395 -32.92 -19.72 -8.68
N GLY A 396 -32.01 -18.91 -9.23
CA GLY A 396 -31.97 -18.54 -10.65
C GLY A 396 -32.88 -17.37 -11.07
N LYS A 397 -33.72 -16.82 -10.17
CA LYS A 397 -34.53 -15.63 -10.45
C LYS A 397 -33.64 -14.38 -10.51
N PRO A 398 -33.96 -13.40 -11.39
CA PRO A 398 -33.32 -12.09 -11.37
C PRO A 398 -33.48 -11.43 -10.00
N PHE A 399 -32.39 -10.87 -9.47
CA PHE A 399 -32.36 -10.18 -8.19
C PHE A 399 -31.44 -8.97 -8.25
N SER A 400 -31.70 -8.01 -7.38
CA SER A 400 -30.76 -6.94 -7.06
C SER A 400 -30.35 -7.01 -5.59
N PHE A 401 -29.29 -6.29 -5.24
CA PHE A 401 -28.85 -6.20 -3.86
C PHE A 401 -28.24 -4.83 -3.54
N THR A 402 -28.31 -4.46 -2.27
CA THR A 402 -27.59 -3.32 -1.70
C THR A 402 -26.97 -3.71 -0.37
N VAL A 403 -25.97 -2.96 0.07
CA VAL A 403 -25.32 -3.13 1.36
C VAL A 403 -25.63 -1.91 2.23
N ILE A 404 -25.86 -2.13 3.51
CA ILE A 404 -26.08 -1.07 4.51
C ILE A 404 -25.13 -1.26 5.69
N ARG A 405 -24.82 -0.17 6.39
CA ARG A 405 -23.91 -0.16 7.55
C ARG A 405 -22.60 -0.91 7.26
N SER A 406 -22.00 -0.66 6.09
CA SER A 406 -20.73 -1.26 5.69
C SER A 406 -19.55 -0.38 6.09
N ARG A 407 -18.40 -1.01 6.36
CA ARG A 407 -17.09 -0.33 6.43
C ARG A 407 -16.57 0.07 5.05
N SER A 408 -17.11 -0.53 3.99
CA SER A 408 -16.76 -0.26 2.61
C SER A 408 -17.61 0.88 2.06
N PHE A 409 -17.01 1.68 1.18
CA PHE A 409 -17.72 2.72 0.41
C PHE A 409 -18.37 2.16 -0.87
N SER A 410 -18.24 0.86 -1.13
CA SER A 410 -18.87 0.18 -2.28
C SER A 410 -19.18 -1.29 -1.96
N ASP A 411 -20.00 -1.92 -2.81
CA ASP A 411 -20.43 -3.31 -2.71
C ASP A 411 -19.55 -4.30 -3.50
N PHE A 412 -18.41 -3.83 -4.01
CA PHE A 412 -17.55 -4.56 -4.94
C PHE A 412 -16.99 -5.88 -4.38
N HIS A 413 -16.81 -5.99 -3.07
CA HIS A 413 -16.43 -7.25 -2.43
C HIS A 413 -17.48 -8.34 -2.64
N TYR A 414 -18.77 -8.01 -2.71
CA TYR A 414 -19.82 -8.95 -3.10
C TYR A 414 -19.81 -9.19 -4.61
N ARG A 415 -19.73 -8.13 -5.41
CA ARG A 415 -19.70 -8.22 -6.89
C ARG A 415 -18.58 -9.11 -7.38
N TYR A 416 -17.43 -9.08 -6.71
CA TYR A 416 -16.34 -10.01 -6.96
C TYR A 416 -16.79 -11.47 -6.92
N PHE A 417 -17.41 -11.91 -5.83
CA PHE A 417 -17.86 -13.31 -5.70
C PHE A 417 -19.04 -13.66 -6.62
N PHE A 418 -19.90 -12.70 -6.99
CA PHE A 418 -20.91 -12.89 -8.03
C PHE A 418 -20.26 -13.08 -9.41
N THR A 419 -19.27 -12.24 -9.75
CA THR A 419 -18.50 -12.31 -11.00
C THR A 419 -17.78 -13.65 -11.16
N LEU A 420 -17.19 -14.18 -10.08
CA LEU A 420 -16.57 -15.53 -10.09
C LEU A 420 -17.60 -16.63 -10.39
N ARG A 421 -18.86 -16.44 -9.99
CA ARG A 421 -19.98 -17.35 -10.28
C ARG A 421 -20.65 -17.06 -11.63
N ARG A 422 -20.12 -16.11 -12.41
CA ARG A 422 -20.69 -15.64 -13.68
C ARG A 422 -22.13 -15.11 -13.52
N LEU A 423 -22.44 -14.59 -12.34
CA LEU A 423 -23.71 -13.93 -12.04
C LEU A 423 -23.49 -12.42 -12.05
N ARG A 424 -24.44 -11.69 -12.63
CA ARG A 424 -24.50 -10.23 -12.58
C ARG A 424 -25.87 -9.86 -12.00
N PRO A 425 -25.93 -9.46 -10.72
CA PRO A 425 -27.17 -8.93 -10.15
C PRO A 425 -27.68 -7.76 -11.00
N VAL A 426 -29.00 -7.64 -11.10
CA VAL A 426 -29.64 -6.57 -11.85
C VAL A 426 -29.33 -5.24 -11.17
N GLU A 427 -29.01 -4.21 -11.96
CA GLU A 427 -28.82 -2.86 -11.44
C GLU A 427 -30.04 -2.41 -10.65
N ILE A 428 -29.82 -1.78 -9.51
CA ILE A 428 -30.90 -1.51 -8.57
C ILE A 428 -31.94 -0.52 -9.10
N THR A 429 -31.52 0.31 -10.06
CA THR A 429 -32.32 1.29 -10.79
C THR A 429 -33.15 0.67 -11.91
N ASN A 430 -32.84 -0.55 -12.34
CA ASN A 430 -33.57 -1.26 -13.38
C ASN A 430 -34.80 -1.95 -12.76
N PRO A 431 -36.03 -1.79 -13.30
CA PRO A 431 -37.23 -2.42 -12.74
C PRO A 431 -37.29 -3.95 -12.89
N ASP A 432 -36.42 -4.58 -13.68
CA ASP A 432 -36.47 -5.98 -14.08
C ASP A 432 -35.96 -6.98 -13.02
N TYR A 433 -36.39 -6.81 -11.76
CA TYR A 433 -36.19 -7.78 -10.68
C TYR A 433 -37.34 -7.73 -9.68
N SER A 434 -37.71 -8.89 -9.13
CA SER A 434 -38.75 -9.02 -8.09
C SER A 434 -38.21 -9.50 -6.74
N LEU A 435 -36.90 -9.68 -6.64
CA LEU A 435 -36.20 -10.08 -5.43
C LEU A 435 -35.09 -9.07 -5.10
N LEU A 436 -35.19 -8.44 -3.93
CA LEU A 436 -34.22 -7.49 -3.41
C LEU A 436 -33.57 -8.06 -2.15
N PHE A 437 -32.24 -8.08 -2.14
CA PHE A 437 -31.46 -8.37 -0.94
C PHE A 437 -30.89 -7.08 -0.35
N ILE A 438 -31.10 -6.86 0.94
CA ILE A 438 -30.38 -5.83 1.70
C ILE A 438 -29.42 -6.56 2.62
N VAL A 439 -28.13 -6.30 2.51
CA VAL A 439 -27.11 -6.94 3.33
C VAL A 439 -26.58 -5.95 4.36
N CYS A 440 -26.65 -6.29 5.63
CA CYS A 440 -26.12 -5.46 6.71
C CYS A 440 -24.89 -6.12 7.33
N GLU A 441 -23.79 -5.36 7.44
CA GLU A 441 -22.48 -5.88 7.85
C GLU A 441 -22.08 -5.56 9.31
N ASP A 442 -22.84 -4.68 9.95
CA ASP A 442 -22.60 -4.19 11.30
C ASP A 442 -23.24 -5.12 12.36
N PRO A 443 -22.67 -5.23 13.58
CA PRO A 443 -23.35 -5.96 14.66
C PRO A 443 -24.71 -5.35 15.07
N LEU A 444 -24.91 -4.05 14.85
CA LEU A 444 -26.13 -3.30 15.18
C LEU A 444 -26.99 -3.10 13.93
N CYS A 445 -27.44 -4.20 13.33
CA CYS A 445 -28.37 -4.14 12.21
C CYS A 445 -29.82 -3.96 12.69
N PRO A 446 -30.66 -3.22 11.95
CA PRO A 446 -32.06 -2.99 12.33
C PRO A 446 -32.87 -4.28 12.31
N GLU A 447 -33.96 -4.36 13.06
CA GLU A 447 -34.89 -5.48 12.89
C GLU A 447 -35.57 -5.41 11.51
N LEU A 448 -36.07 -6.55 11.01
CA LEU A 448 -36.73 -6.60 9.70
C LEU A 448 -37.96 -5.66 9.64
N ALA A 449 -38.71 -5.54 10.74
CA ALA A 449 -39.86 -4.64 10.84
C ALA A 449 -39.44 -3.18 10.74
N ASP A 450 -38.40 -2.78 11.47
CA ASP A 450 -37.85 -1.42 11.43
C ASP A 450 -37.34 -1.08 10.03
N LEU A 451 -36.56 -1.97 9.42
CA LEU A 451 -36.05 -1.76 8.06
C LEU A 451 -37.17 -1.67 7.03
N ALA A 452 -38.22 -2.50 7.16
CA ALA A 452 -39.39 -2.45 6.28
C ALA A 452 -40.20 -1.16 6.42
N SER A 453 -40.10 -0.46 7.56
CA SER A 453 -40.74 0.86 7.75
C SER A 453 -40.00 2.02 7.08
N VAL A 454 -38.76 1.80 6.62
CA VAL A 454 -37.94 2.86 5.99
C VAL A 454 -38.46 3.15 4.59
N SER A 455 -39.12 4.28 4.41
CA SER A 455 -39.68 4.67 3.11
C SER A 455 -38.62 4.98 2.05
N ARG A 456 -37.42 5.43 2.43
CA ARG A 456 -36.34 5.79 1.51
C ARG A 456 -35.03 5.18 1.96
N LEU A 457 -34.56 4.16 1.25
CA LEU A 457 -33.29 3.53 1.50
C LEU A 457 -32.24 4.03 0.51
N TYR A 458 -31.21 4.72 1.01
CA TYR A 458 -30.05 5.09 0.22
C TYR A 458 -29.21 3.85 -0.07
N VAL A 459 -28.92 3.63 -1.35
CA VAL A 459 -28.09 2.52 -1.82
C VAL A 459 -26.65 3.00 -1.94
N LEU A 460 -25.69 2.16 -1.54
CA LEU A 460 -24.29 2.36 -1.90
C LEU A 460 -24.19 2.35 -3.44
N CYS A 461 -24.01 3.53 -4.05
CA CYS A 461 -23.98 3.63 -5.50
C CYS A 461 -22.67 3.08 -6.03
N TYR A 462 -22.77 2.25 -7.06
CA TYR A 462 -21.66 1.81 -7.84
C TYR A 462 -22.03 1.88 -9.32
N ASP A 463 -21.57 2.95 -9.99
CA ASP A 463 -21.31 2.93 -11.42
C ASP A 463 -20.43 4.12 -11.83
N HIS A 464 -19.85 4.07 -13.04
CA HIS A 464 -19.16 5.20 -13.70
C HIS A 464 -20.04 6.46 -13.89
N HIS A 465 -21.30 6.42 -13.45
CA HIS A 465 -22.35 7.41 -13.74
C HIS A 465 -22.99 8.05 -12.50
N CYS A 466 -22.60 7.70 -11.26
CA CYS A 466 -23.11 8.40 -10.09
C CYS A 466 -22.29 9.68 -9.83
N GLY A 467 -22.70 10.78 -10.47
CA GLY A 467 -22.34 12.11 -10.03
C GLY A 467 -23.04 12.42 -8.70
N LEU A 468 -22.36 12.27 -7.57
CA LEU A 468 -22.73 12.71 -6.20
C LEU A 468 -24.09 12.26 -5.60
N ASP A 469 -25.06 11.76 -6.39
CA ASP A 469 -26.40 11.38 -5.94
C ASP A 469 -26.56 9.86 -5.87
N TYR A 470 -26.75 9.35 -4.65
CA TYR A 470 -26.99 7.93 -4.40
C TYR A 470 -28.42 7.53 -4.80
N PRO A 471 -28.63 6.41 -5.52
CA PRO A 471 -29.97 5.95 -5.85
C PRO A 471 -30.72 5.60 -4.57
N VAL A 472 -32.00 5.92 -4.56
CA VAL A 472 -32.89 5.68 -3.42
C VAL A 472 -33.93 4.65 -3.82
N ILE A 473 -34.05 3.59 -3.03
CA ILE A 473 -35.14 2.62 -3.17
C ILE A 473 -36.26 3.04 -2.24
N ASN A 474 -37.49 3.04 -2.75
CA ASN A 474 -38.68 3.15 -1.92
C ASN A 474 -39.08 1.75 -1.43
N LEU A 475 -38.87 1.43 -0.15
CA LEU A 475 -39.21 0.10 0.38
C LEU A 475 -40.72 -0.13 0.55
N ASN A 476 -41.56 0.91 0.44
CA ASN A 476 -43.02 0.73 0.45
C ASN A 476 -43.50 -0.09 -0.76
N ASP A 477 -42.71 -0.12 -1.84
CA ASP A 477 -42.99 -0.93 -3.03
C ASP A 477 -42.65 -2.42 -2.82
N TRP A 478 -42.14 -2.81 -1.65
CA TRP A 478 -41.57 -4.12 -1.38
C TRP A 478 -42.18 -4.77 -0.14
N ARG A 479 -42.49 -6.05 -0.22
CA ARG A 479 -42.98 -6.86 0.91
C ARG A 479 -41.80 -7.56 1.62
N PRO A 480 -41.64 -7.41 2.94
CA PRO A 480 -40.60 -8.13 3.68
C PRO A 480 -40.89 -9.64 3.66
N ALA A 481 -39.93 -10.43 3.19
CA ALA A 481 -40.06 -11.88 3.07
C ALA A 481 -39.31 -12.65 4.17
N GLY A 482 -38.28 -12.07 4.75
CA GLY A 482 -37.58 -12.64 5.91
C GLY A 482 -36.11 -12.23 6.01
N VAL A 483 -35.50 -12.48 7.15
CA VAL A 483 -34.08 -12.22 7.42
C VAL A 483 -33.34 -13.54 7.67
N THR A 484 -32.07 -13.60 7.29
CA THR A 484 -31.18 -14.73 7.63
C THR A 484 -29.84 -14.18 8.08
N GLU A 485 -29.33 -14.70 9.19
CA GLU A 485 -27.98 -14.37 9.66
C GLU A 485 -26.98 -15.39 9.09
N VAL A 486 -25.93 -14.91 8.43
CA VAL A 486 -24.87 -15.73 7.85
C VAL A 486 -23.52 -15.14 8.21
N SER A 487 -22.75 -15.83 9.06
CA SER A 487 -21.42 -15.40 9.49
C SER A 487 -21.40 -13.95 10.02
N ASN A 488 -22.31 -13.62 10.94
CA ASN A 488 -22.50 -12.28 11.50
C ASN A 488 -22.84 -11.21 10.44
N ARG A 489 -23.61 -11.55 9.41
CA ARG A 489 -24.22 -10.60 8.47
C ARG A 489 -25.69 -10.89 8.36
N TYR A 490 -26.51 -9.85 8.35
CA TYR A 490 -27.95 -9.97 8.20
C TYR A 490 -28.34 -9.76 6.75
N ILE A 491 -29.00 -10.75 6.16
CA ILE A 491 -29.48 -10.72 4.78
C ILE A 491 -31.00 -10.61 4.84
N TYR A 492 -31.51 -9.41 4.59
CA TYR A 492 -32.94 -9.14 4.51
C TYR A 492 -33.42 -9.39 3.08
N ARG A 493 -34.56 -10.06 2.95
CA ARG A 493 -35.19 -10.41 1.67
C ARG A 493 -36.48 -9.65 1.53
N PHE A 494 -36.64 -9.04 0.37
CA PHE A 494 -37.80 -8.26 -0.01
C PHE A 494 -38.31 -8.76 -1.37
N LEU A 495 -39.63 -8.86 -1.51
CA LEU A 495 -40.30 -9.32 -2.72
C LEU A 495 -41.22 -8.23 -3.25
N ARG A 496 -41.22 -8.05 -4.57
CA ARG A 496 -42.14 -7.13 -5.25
C ARG A 496 -43.42 -7.82 -5.67
#